data_AF-A0A354FIE7-F1
#
_entry.id   AF-A0A354FIE7-F1
#
_cell.length_a   1.000
_cell.length_b   1.000
_cell.length_c   1.000
_cell.angle_alpha   90.00
_cell.angle_beta   90.00
_cell.angle_gamma   90.00
#
_symmetry.space_group_name_H-M   'P 1'
#
loop_
_entity.id
_entity.type
_entity.pdbx_description
1 polymer ?
#
loop_
_entity_poly.entity_id
_entity_poly.type
_entity_poly.pdbx_seq_one_letter_code
_entity_poly.pdbx_strand_id
1 'polypeptide(L)'
;MIPPLQNGTAFVMNQEQQRLDRLQSAQLSDEQKLREAASDFEAIFAQQMLKSMRDATLKSDLIKVSEGERVFREMLDQHRSEQLADSGSLGLGEMIYKQLQPHLRE
;
A
#
# COMPACT_ATOMS: atom_id res chain seq x y z
N MET A 1 -0.25 -5.14 22.56
CA MET A 1 0.63 -6.34 22.52
C MET A 1 1.26 -6.38 21.14
N ILE A 2 2.59 -6.36 21.05
CA ILE A 2 3.31 -6.54 19.79
C ILE A 2 3.41 -8.05 19.56
N PRO A 3 2.83 -8.62 18.50
CA PRO A 3 2.90 -10.05 18.22
C PRO A 3 4.36 -10.48 17.95
N PRO A 4 4.73 -11.74 18.25
CA PRO A 4 6.08 -12.24 18.08
C PRO A 4 6.53 -12.14 16.61
N LEU A 5 7.78 -11.70 16.40
CA LEU A 5 8.38 -11.37 15.08
C LEU A 5 8.43 -12.54 14.08
N GLN A 6 8.05 -13.76 14.48
CA GLN A 6 7.96 -14.91 13.59
C GLN A 6 6.71 -14.90 12.69
N ASN A 7 5.68 -14.09 13.00
CA ASN A 7 4.37 -14.10 12.30
C ASN A 7 3.97 -12.76 11.66
N GLY A 8 4.90 -11.81 11.49
CA GLY A 8 4.58 -10.47 10.94
C GLY A 8 4.03 -10.49 9.51
N THR A 9 4.57 -11.37 8.65
CA THR A 9 4.08 -11.57 7.27
C THR A 9 2.68 -12.18 7.23
N ALA A 10 2.39 -13.13 8.12
CA ALA A 10 1.07 -13.75 8.23
C ALA A 10 0.00 -12.76 8.71
N PHE A 11 0.34 -11.81 9.56
CA PHE A 11 -0.59 -10.77 10.01
C PHE A 11 -0.98 -9.82 8.88
N VAL A 12 -0.01 -9.32 8.10
CA VAL A 12 -0.27 -8.45 6.95
C VAL A 12 -1.04 -9.19 5.86
N MET A 13 -0.66 -10.42 5.54
CA MET A 13 -1.40 -11.25 4.58
C MET A 13 -2.85 -11.48 5.01
N ASN A 14 -3.09 -11.78 6.29
CA ASN A 14 -4.46 -11.96 6.79
C ASN A 14 -5.28 -10.65 6.71
N GLN A 15 -4.66 -9.50 6.92
CA GLN A 15 -5.35 -8.21 6.84
C GLN A 15 -5.77 -7.87 5.41
N GLU A 16 -4.89 -8.12 4.44
CA GLU A 16 -5.17 -7.93 3.02
C GLU A 16 -6.26 -8.90 2.54
N GLN A 17 -6.18 -10.17 2.94
CA GLN A 17 -7.18 -11.19 2.59
C GLN A 17 -8.59 -10.79 3.07
N GLN A 18 -8.69 -10.33 4.32
CA GLN A 18 -9.96 -9.80 4.86
C GLN A 18 -10.45 -8.57 4.11
N ARG A 19 -9.54 -7.73 3.62
CA ARG A 19 -9.91 -6.54 2.85
C ARG A 19 -10.49 -6.94 1.49
N LEU A 20 -9.85 -7.85 0.77
CA LEU A 20 -10.33 -8.40 -0.50
C LEU A 20 -11.69 -9.09 -0.35
N ASP A 21 -11.88 -9.86 0.71
CA ASP A 21 -13.17 -10.51 1.01
C ASP A 21 -14.29 -9.49 1.28
N ARG A 22 -13.97 -8.37 1.94
CA ARG A 22 -14.91 -7.25 2.11
C ARG A 22 -15.28 -6.59 0.78
N LEU A 23 -14.34 -6.46 -0.15
CA LEU A 23 -14.62 -5.89 -1.48
C LEU A 23 -15.48 -6.80 -2.36
N GLN A 24 -15.33 -8.11 -2.20
CA GLN A 24 -16.15 -9.09 -2.90
C GLN A 24 -17.54 -9.24 -2.28
N SER A 25 -17.66 -9.11 -0.96
CA SER A 25 -18.93 -9.24 -0.23
C SER A 25 -19.74 -7.94 -0.17
N ALA A 26 -19.10 -6.78 -0.24
CA ALA A 26 -19.77 -5.50 -0.37
C ALA A 26 -20.31 -5.34 -1.80
N GLN A 27 -21.60 -5.02 -1.91
CA GLN A 27 -22.26 -4.75 -3.19
C GLN A 27 -21.88 -3.35 -3.69
N LEU A 28 -20.59 -3.14 -3.93
CA LEU A 28 -20.02 -1.89 -4.42
C LEU A 28 -20.38 -1.73 -5.90
N SER A 29 -20.75 -0.51 -6.27
CA SER A 29 -20.84 -0.14 -7.69
C SER A 29 -19.47 -0.23 -8.36
N ASP A 30 -19.44 -0.42 -9.68
CA ASP A 30 -18.17 -0.53 -10.40
C ASP A 30 -17.36 0.77 -10.36
N GLU A 31 -18.05 1.91 -10.20
CA GLU A 31 -17.42 3.22 -9.95
C GLU A 31 -16.68 3.25 -8.60
N GLN A 32 -17.28 2.68 -7.54
CA GLN A 32 -16.63 2.56 -6.24
C GLN A 32 -15.43 1.61 -6.28
N LYS A 33 -15.56 0.46 -6.96
CA LYS A 33 -14.46 -0.49 -7.13
C LYS A 33 -13.29 0.14 -7.90
N LEU A 34 -13.58 0.89 -8.96
CA LEU A 34 -12.56 1.59 -9.73
C LEU A 34 -11.84 2.63 -8.87
N ARG A 35 -12.59 3.41 -8.08
CA ARG A 35 -12.00 4.41 -7.19
C ARG A 35 -11.07 3.78 -6.15
N GLU A 36 -11.49 2.66 -5.57
CA GLU A 36 -10.68 1.94 -4.59
C GLU A 36 -9.43 1.34 -5.23
N ALA A 37 -9.55 0.66 -6.37
CA ALA A 37 -8.41 0.12 -7.10
C ALA A 37 -7.42 1.22 -7.53
N ALA A 38 -7.92 2.41 -7.89
CA ALA A 38 -7.07 3.55 -8.20
C ALA A 38 -6.32 4.08 -6.97
N SER A 39 -6.96 4.11 -5.79
CA SER A 39 -6.31 4.44 -4.52
C SER A 39 -5.24 3.42 -4.15
N ASP A 40 -5.54 2.12 -4.28
CA ASP A 40 -4.58 1.05 -4.01
C ASP A 40 -3.34 1.14 -4.91
N PHE A 41 -3.53 1.52 -6.17
CA PHE A 41 -2.41 1.76 -7.07
C PHE A 41 -1.55 2.95 -6.62
N GLU A 42 -2.16 4.05 -6.14
CA GLU A 42 -1.43 5.18 -5.56
C GLU A 42 -0.62 4.74 -4.32
N ALA A 43 -1.16 3.83 -3.49
CA ALA A 43 -0.44 3.27 -2.35
C ALA A 43 0.79 2.46 -2.79
N ILE A 44 0.64 1.58 -3.78
CA ILE A 44 1.76 0.80 -4.31
C ILE A 44 2.85 1.72 -4.87
N PHE A 45 2.44 2.77 -5.60
CA PHE A 45 3.36 3.76 -6.13
C PHE A 45 4.09 4.53 -5.02
N ALA A 46 3.37 4.98 -4.00
CA ALA A 46 3.96 5.65 -2.83
C ALA A 46 4.97 4.76 -2.12
N GLN A 47 4.67 3.46 -1.97
CA GLN A 47 5.59 2.50 -1.37
C GLN A 47 6.87 2.37 -2.20
N GLN A 48 6.73 2.24 -3.52
CA GLN A 48 7.87 2.14 -4.42
C GLN A 48 8.72 3.42 -4.41
N MET A 49 8.08 4.58 -4.35
CA MET A 49 8.77 5.86 -4.20
C MET A 49 9.58 5.92 -2.90
N LEU A 50 8.96 5.59 -1.75
CA LEU A 50 9.64 5.55 -0.45
C LEU A 50 10.82 4.56 -0.45
N LYS A 51 10.65 3.41 -1.10
CA LYS A 51 11.71 2.41 -1.26
C LYS A 51 12.87 2.95 -2.10
N SER A 52 12.57 3.52 -3.26
CA SER A 52 13.57 4.13 -4.14
C SER A 52 14.34 5.28 -3.47
N MET A 53 13.67 6.13 -2.70
CA MET A 53 14.33 7.20 -1.93
C MET A 53 15.32 6.66 -0.89
N ARG A 54 14.97 5.55 -0.22
CA ARG A 54 15.89 4.89 0.74
C ARG A 54 17.04 4.18 0.06
N ASP A 55 16.80 3.51 -1.05
CA ASP A 55 17.86 2.82 -1.79
C ASP A 55 18.85 3.82 -2.41
N ALA A 56 18.41 5.06 -2.68
CA ALA A 56 19.28 6.16 -3.07
C ALA A 56 20.13 6.75 -1.92
N THR A 57 19.80 6.42 -0.66
CA THR A 57 20.60 6.86 0.49
C THR A 57 21.82 5.95 0.66
N LEU A 58 23.01 6.52 0.84
CA LEU A 58 24.24 5.76 1.10
C LEU A 58 24.09 4.94 2.39
N LYS A 59 23.88 3.63 2.25
CA LYS A 59 23.95 2.69 3.37
C LYS A 59 25.43 2.58 3.75
N SER A 60 25.79 3.11 4.91
CA SER A 60 27.13 2.90 5.46
C SER A 60 27.25 1.44 5.87
N ASP A 61 28.21 0.70 5.29
CA ASP A 61 28.52 -0.70 5.67
C ASP A 61 28.86 -0.85 7.17
N LEU A 62 29.10 0.26 7.87
CA LEU A 62 29.33 0.32 9.32
C LEU A 62 28.05 0.09 10.14
N ILE A 63 26.86 0.34 9.59
CA ILE A 63 25.58 0.15 10.27
C ILE A 63 24.88 -1.07 9.67
N LYS A 64 25.02 -2.21 10.33
CA LYS A 64 24.29 -3.44 9.97
C LYS A 64 22.83 -3.30 10.40
N VAL A 65 21.92 -3.26 9.43
CA VAL A 65 20.48 -3.34 9.66
C VAL A 65 20.13 -4.77 10.05
N SER A 66 19.38 -4.95 11.14
CA SER A 66 18.92 -6.29 11.55
C SER A 66 17.73 -6.76 10.71
N GLU A 67 17.51 -8.07 10.58
CA GLU A 67 16.35 -8.62 9.88
C GLU A 67 15.02 -8.16 10.50
N GLY A 68 14.95 -8.07 11.84
CA GLY A 68 13.77 -7.55 12.53
C GLY A 68 13.49 -6.08 12.21
N GLU A 69 14.54 -5.27 12.10
CA GLU A 69 14.43 -3.88 11.68
C GLU A 69 13.98 -3.75 10.23
N ARG A 70 14.47 -4.61 9.32
CA ARG A 70 14.03 -4.64 7.93
C ARG A 70 12.52 -4.92 7.83
N VAL A 71 12.03 -5.96 8.52
CA VAL A 71 10.61 -6.32 8.53
C VAL A 71 9.75 -5.20 9.13
N PHE A 72 10.15 -4.64 10.26
CA PHE A 72 9.42 -3.52 10.87
C PHE A 72 9.36 -2.30 9.95
N ARG A 73 10.46 -2.01 9.27
CA ARG A 73 10.56 -0.90 8.33
C ARG A 73 9.66 -1.10 7.10
N GLU A 74 9.63 -2.31 6.54
CA GLU A 74 8.72 -2.67 5.45
C GLU A 74 7.24 -2.47 5.86
N MET A 75 6.85 -2.92 7.05
CA MET A 75 5.49 -2.69 7.56
C MET A 75 5.18 -1.20 7.78
N LEU A 76 6.15 -0.44 8.29
CA LEU A 76 6.00 1.00 8.49
C LEU A 76 5.80 1.73 7.16
N ASP A 77 6.54 1.33 6.14
CA ASP A 77 6.42 1.92 4.81
C ASP A 77 5.09 1.57 4.16
N GLN A 78 4.62 0.33 4.32
CA GLN A 78 3.29 -0.08 3.87
C GLN A 78 2.20 0.84 4.46
N HIS A 79 2.16 0.98 5.78
CA HIS A 79 1.17 1.80 6.48
C HIS A 79 1.28 3.30 6.13
N ARG A 80 2.49 3.80 5.86
CA ARG A 80 2.68 5.18 5.38
C ARG A 80 2.15 5.36 3.95
N SER A 81 2.35 4.37 3.10
CA SER A 81 1.94 4.42 1.70
C SER A 81 0.42 4.39 1.58
N GLU A 82 -0.25 3.58 2.39
CA GLU A 82 -1.71 3.58 2.54
C GLU A 82 -2.24 4.94 2.99
N GLN A 83 -1.67 5.53 4.04
CA GLN A 83 -2.06 6.88 4.48
C GLN A 83 -1.86 7.95 3.41
N LEU A 84 -0.77 7.87 2.65
CA LEU A 84 -0.49 8.79 1.55
C LEU A 84 -1.56 8.67 0.45
N ALA A 85 -1.93 7.45 0.09
CA ALA A 85 -2.97 7.18 -0.89
C ALA A 85 -4.36 7.61 -0.40
N ASP A 86 -4.73 7.26 0.84
CA ASP A 86 -6.01 7.65 1.44
C ASP A 86 -6.19 9.17 1.52
N SER A 87 -5.08 9.89 1.74
CA SER A 87 -5.09 11.36 1.73
C SER A 87 -5.23 11.96 0.34
N GLY A 88 -5.00 11.18 -0.73
CA GLY A 88 -4.97 11.64 -2.11
C GLY A 88 -3.85 12.65 -2.40
N SER A 89 -2.81 12.69 -1.56
CA SER A 89 -1.79 13.75 -1.60
C SER A 89 -0.91 13.70 -2.85
N LEU A 90 -0.74 12.53 -3.50
CA LEU A 90 0.03 12.42 -4.74
C LEU A 90 -0.85 12.68 -5.97
N GLY A 91 -2.17 12.48 -5.85
CA GLY A 91 -3.16 12.76 -6.88
C GLY A 91 -3.15 11.76 -8.05
N LEU A 92 -2.35 10.69 -7.94
CA LEU A 92 -2.20 9.67 -8.98
C LEU A 92 -3.47 8.81 -9.10
N GLY A 93 -4.06 8.40 -7.97
CA GLY A 93 -5.30 7.62 -7.94
C GLY A 93 -6.47 8.38 -8.55
N GLU A 94 -6.61 9.67 -8.22
CA GLU A 94 -7.63 10.52 -8.83
C GLU A 94 -7.42 10.70 -10.35
N MET A 95 -6.17 10.77 -10.82
CA MET A 95 -5.88 10.81 -12.26
C MET A 95 -6.29 9.51 -12.96
N ILE A 96 -5.93 8.35 -12.38
CA ILE A 96 -6.28 7.03 -12.91
C ILE A 96 -7.80 6.86 -12.94
N TYR A 97 -8.48 7.20 -11.85
CA TYR A 97 -9.93 7.18 -11.76
C TYR A 97 -10.58 7.99 -12.88
N LYS A 98 -10.16 9.26 -13.07
CA LYS A 98 -10.71 10.12 -14.12
C LYS A 98 -10.46 9.61 -15.54
N GLN A 99 -9.35 8.93 -15.77
CA GLN A 99 -9.04 8.35 -17.09
C GLN A 99 -9.87 7.09 -17.38
N LEU A 100 -10.16 6.28 -16.35
CA LEU A 100 -10.84 5.00 -16.51
C LEU A 100 -12.36 5.09 -16.31
N GLN A 101 -12.86 6.06 -15.54
CA GLN A 101 -14.29 6.26 -15.29
C GLN A 101 -15.15 6.34 -16.57
N PRO A 102 -14.72 7.00 -17.67
CA PRO A 102 -15.48 7.01 -18.92
C PRO A 102 -15.68 5.61 -19.53
N HIS A 103 -14.69 4.73 -19.37
CA HIS A 103 -14.70 3.37 -19.94
C HIS A 103 -15.60 2.40 -19.15
N LEU A 104 -16.11 2.78 -17.97
CA LEU A 104 -17.09 1.98 -17.22
C LEU A 104 -18.51 2.08 -17.78
N ARG A 105 -18.78 3.06 -18.66
CA ARG A 105 -20.12 3.33 -19.22
C ARG A 105 -20.31 2.81 -20.64
N GLU A 106 -19.25 2.23 -21.22
CA GLU A 106 -19.29 1.50 -22.50
C GLU A 106 -19.64 0.02 -22.26
#